data_AF-A0A1J5NB90-F1
#
_entry.id   AF-A0A1J5NB90-F1
#
_cell.length_a   1.000
_cell.length_b   1.000
_cell.length_c   1.000
_cell.angle_alpha   90.00
_cell.angle_beta   90.00
_cell.angle_gamma   90.00
#
_symmetry.space_group_name_H-M   'P 1'
#
loop_
_entity.id
_entity.type
_entity.pdbx_description
1 polymer ?
#
loop_
_entity_poly.entity_id
_entity_poly.type
_entity_poly.pdbx_seq_one_letter_code
_entity_poly.pdbx_strand_id
1 'polypeptide(L)'
;MSFFSKLVRPETKGKKNFERGRAAEARGDFGKAESYFGEGAAAYDTYFAGAQGKVRPSHLVMAGVCYTRVGRYEDALRVFAECVERKEIPDAFVNAGYAAAKLGRGDEAARYWSLYPSWAGQRKVESALKEQVRLIRAGGPDLDAACEAVAVAVFEQDKVNARDRNFREAGRRTSEFRQGY
;
A
#
# COMPACT_ATOMS: atom_id res chain seq x y z
N MET A 1 -10.23 29.80 2.09
CA MET A 1 -10.57 28.64 1.21
C MET A 1 -11.39 29.15 0.03
N SER A 2 -10.97 28.89 -1.21
CA SER A 2 -11.64 29.37 -2.44
C SER A 2 -12.91 28.56 -2.75
N PHE A 3 -13.97 29.19 -3.31
CA PHE A 3 -15.23 28.55 -3.71
C PHE A 3 -15.00 27.30 -4.58
N PHE A 4 -14.02 27.35 -5.49
CA PHE A 4 -13.67 26.24 -6.39
C PHE A 4 -13.10 25.01 -5.68
N SER A 5 -12.56 25.15 -4.46
CA SER A 5 -12.04 24.01 -3.69
C SER A 5 -13.13 23.06 -3.21
N LYS A 6 -14.39 23.53 -3.11
CA LYS A 6 -15.55 22.71 -2.75
C LYS A 6 -16.11 21.90 -3.93
N LEU A 7 -15.69 22.21 -5.16
CA LEU A 7 -16.12 21.50 -6.38
C LEU A 7 -15.24 20.30 -6.74
N VAL A 8 -14.06 20.18 -6.13
CA VAL A 8 -13.17 19.05 -6.39
C VAL A 8 -13.71 17.83 -5.69
N ARG A 9 -13.98 16.77 -6.46
CA ARG A 9 -14.52 15.52 -5.91
C ARG A 9 -13.55 14.93 -4.88
N PRO A 10 -14.05 14.44 -3.71
CA PRO A 10 -13.21 13.95 -2.63
C PRO A 10 -12.21 12.87 -3.06
N GLU A 11 -12.60 11.93 -3.93
CA GLU A 11 -11.72 10.88 -4.45
C GLU A 11 -10.57 11.43 -5.30
N THR A 12 -10.81 12.53 -6.03
CA THR A 12 -9.77 13.19 -6.83
C THR A 12 -8.76 13.88 -5.92
N LYS A 13 -9.24 14.51 -4.84
CA LYS A 13 -8.39 15.13 -3.83
C LYS A 13 -7.55 14.07 -3.10
N GLY A 14 -8.18 12.97 -2.67
CA GLY A 14 -7.51 11.83 -2.03
C GLY A 14 -6.39 11.26 -2.90
N LYS A 15 -6.69 10.97 -4.18
CA LYS A 15 -5.69 10.48 -5.14
C LYS A 15 -4.51 11.44 -5.31
N LYS A 16 -4.77 12.73 -5.55
CA LYS A 16 -3.71 13.72 -5.76
C LYS A 16 -2.80 13.86 -4.54
N ASN A 17 -3.36 13.83 -3.33
CA ASN A 17 -2.58 13.92 -2.11
C ASN A 17 -1.81 12.62 -1.82
N PHE A 18 -2.35 11.44 -2.12
CA PHE A 18 -1.59 10.20 -2.13
C PHE A 18 -0.36 10.29 -3.05
N GLU A 19 -0.54 10.74 -4.30
CA GLU A 19 0.56 10.88 -5.28
C GLU A 19 1.63 11.87 -4.79
N ARG A 20 1.20 13.01 -4.22
CA ARG A 20 2.11 14.00 -3.63
C ARG A 20 2.87 13.46 -2.42
N GLY A 21 2.20 12.69 -1.56
CA GLY A 21 2.79 12.02 -0.41
C GLY A 21 3.89 11.06 -0.84
N ARG A 22 3.59 10.15 -1.79
CA ARG A 22 4.59 9.22 -2.36
C ARG A 22 5.76 9.95 -3.03
N ALA A 23 5.49 11.03 -3.75
CA ALA A 23 6.54 11.84 -4.37
C ALA A 23 7.41 12.59 -3.33
N ALA A 24 6.85 12.99 -2.19
CA ALA A 24 7.58 13.59 -1.10
C ALA A 24 8.46 12.55 -0.37
N GLU A 25 7.94 11.35 -0.09
CA GLU A 25 8.73 10.22 0.45
C GLU A 25 9.91 9.87 -0.46
N ALA A 26 9.69 9.80 -1.77
CA ALA A 26 10.75 9.51 -2.73
C ALA A 26 11.88 10.57 -2.75
N ARG A 27 11.60 11.79 -2.28
CA ARG A 27 12.58 12.87 -2.11
C ARG A 27 13.13 12.98 -0.68
N GLY A 28 12.69 12.12 0.24
CA GLY A 28 13.05 12.19 1.66
C GLY A 28 12.38 13.33 2.45
N ASP A 29 11.37 13.99 1.88
CA ASP A 29 10.65 15.08 2.55
C ASP A 29 9.49 14.51 3.38
N PHE A 30 9.84 13.85 4.50
CA PHE A 30 8.88 13.12 5.32
C PHE A 30 7.82 14.01 5.99
N GLY A 31 8.18 15.26 6.32
CA GLY A 31 7.21 16.22 6.88
C GLY A 31 6.12 16.60 5.87
N LYS A 32 6.47 16.87 4.60
CA LYS A 32 5.46 17.07 3.56
C LYS A 32 4.70 15.79 3.24
N ALA A 33 5.38 14.65 3.26
CA ALA A 33 4.73 13.36 3.01
C ALA A 33 3.60 13.12 4.02
N GLU A 34 3.89 13.26 5.32
CA GLU A 34 2.91 13.14 6.40
C GLU A 34 1.73 14.10 6.20
N SER A 35 2.00 15.38 5.91
CA SER A 35 0.96 16.37 5.63
C SER A 35 0.06 15.96 4.45
N TYR A 36 0.65 15.53 3.34
CA TYR A 36 -0.13 15.08 2.18
C TYR A 36 -0.92 13.81 2.46
N PHE A 37 -0.36 12.83 3.18
CA PHE A 37 -1.11 11.63 3.54
C PHE A 37 -2.26 11.94 4.49
N GLY A 38 -2.09 12.87 5.45
CA GLY A 38 -3.17 13.35 6.32
C GLY A 38 -4.30 14.01 5.54
N GLU A 39 -3.99 14.92 4.61
CA GLU A 39 -5.01 15.51 3.76
C GLU A 39 -5.68 14.47 2.83
N GLY A 40 -4.92 13.47 2.38
CA GLY A 40 -5.41 12.36 1.58
C GLY A 40 -6.41 11.49 2.36
N ALA A 41 -6.05 11.12 3.60
CA ALA A 41 -6.90 10.36 4.51
C ALA A 41 -8.23 11.08 4.77
N ALA A 42 -8.20 12.38 5.11
CA ALA A 42 -9.41 13.18 5.33
C ALA A 42 -10.30 13.28 4.07
N ALA A 43 -9.69 13.37 2.88
CA ALA A 43 -10.43 13.37 1.63
C ALA A 43 -11.09 12.01 1.35
N TYR A 44 -10.42 10.90 1.68
CA TYR A 44 -10.98 9.56 1.56
C TYR A 44 -12.08 9.27 2.59
N ASP A 45 -11.99 9.80 3.81
CA ASP A 45 -13.10 9.73 4.77
C ASP A 45 -14.37 10.38 4.20
N THR A 46 -14.22 11.57 3.62
CA THR A 46 -15.32 12.29 2.96
C THR A 46 -15.86 11.51 1.76
N TYR A 47 -14.96 10.92 0.96
CA TYR A 47 -15.34 10.11 -0.19
C TYR A 47 -16.16 8.89 0.22
N PHE A 48 -15.70 8.13 1.22
CA PHE A 48 -16.35 6.90 1.66
C PHE A 48 -17.67 7.15 2.38
N ALA A 49 -17.80 8.24 3.15
CA ALA A 49 -19.06 8.63 3.76
C ALA A 49 -20.17 8.90 2.72
N GLY A 50 -19.82 9.41 1.54
CA GLY A 50 -20.75 9.64 0.42
C GLY A 50 -20.88 8.49 -0.56
N ALA A 51 -20.05 7.44 -0.45
CA ALA A 51 -20.01 6.36 -1.42
C ALA A 51 -21.07 5.29 -1.12
N GLN A 52 -22.09 5.17 -1.97
CA GLN A 52 -23.10 4.11 -1.90
C GLN A 52 -22.56 2.78 -2.48
N GLY A 53 -21.44 2.27 -1.96
CA GLY A 53 -20.88 0.95 -2.32
C GLY A 53 -20.12 0.86 -3.65
N LYS A 54 -20.02 1.94 -4.44
CA LYS A 54 -19.28 1.97 -5.72
C LYS A 54 -17.87 2.56 -5.58
N VAL A 55 -17.03 1.93 -4.76
CA VAL A 55 -15.63 2.35 -4.57
C VAL A 55 -14.71 1.53 -5.48
N ARG A 56 -13.86 2.21 -6.27
CA ARG A 56 -12.84 1.54 -7.09
C ARG A 56 -11.78 0.90 -6.18
N PRO A 57 -11.36 -0.36 -6.41
CA PRO A 57 -10.32 -1.01 -5.61
C PRO A 57 -9.01 -0.20 -5.49
N SER A 58 -8.62 0.53 -6.53
CA SER A 58 -7.45 1.41 -6.48
C SER A 58 -7.58 2.54 -5.44
N HIS A 59 -8.78 3.07 -5.22
CA HIS A 59 -9.02 4.08 -4.18
C HIS A 59 -8.96 3.48 -2.78
N LEU A 60 -9.38 2.22 -2.60
CA LEU A 60 -9.23 1.51 -1.33
C LEU A 60 -7.75 1.35 -0.97
N VAL A 61 -6.91 0.93 -1.92
CA VAL A 61 -5.46 0.81 -1.71
C VAL A 61 -4.83 2.16 -1.39
N MET A 62 -5.13 3.21 -2.17
CA MET A 62 -4.58 4.55 -1.93
C MET A 62 -5.01 5.11 -0.57
N ALA A 63 -6.28 4.94 -0.19
CA ALA A 63 -6.78 5.35 1.11
C ALA A 63 -6.08 4.59 2.24
N GLY A 64 -5.94 3.26 2.10
CA GLY A 64 -5.25 2.42 3.07
C GLY A 64 -3.82 2.88 3.30
N VAL A 65 -3.08 3.23 2.24
CA VAL A 65 -1.72 3.76 2.39
C VAL A 65 -1.72 5.11 3.11
N CYS A 66 -2.64 6.02 2.75
CA CYS A 66 -2.80 7.28 3.48
C CYS A 66 -3.05 7.05 4.97
N TYR A 67 -3.97 6.12 5.31
CA TYR A 67 -4.30 5.78 6.70
C TYR A 67 -3.11 5.16 7.45
N THR A 68 -2.41 4.20 6.85
CA THR A 68 -1.20 3.60 7.44
C THR A 68 -0.14 4.65 7.76
N ARG A 69 0.07 5.60 6.84
CA ARG A 69 1.10 6.65 7.00
C ARG A 69 0.79 7.67 8.09
N VAL A 70 -0.48 7.79 8.49
CA VAL A 70 -0.90 8.65 9.61
C VAL A 70 -1.24 7.84 10.86
N GLY A 71 -0.87 6.56 10.92
CA GLY A 71 -1.06 5.70 12.08
C GLY A 71 -2.50 5.23 12.31
N ARG A 72 -3.42 5.44 11.37
CA ARG A 72 -4.82 4.95 11.43
C ARG A 72 -4.90 3.51 10.94
N TYR A 73 -4.28 2.59 11.66
CA TYR A 73 -4.12 1.21 11.20
C TYR A 73 -5.42 0.42 11.10
N GLU A 74 -6.42 0.65 11.97
CA GLU A 74 -7.73 0.01 11.86
C GLU A 74 -8.47 0.41 10.58
N ASP A 75 -8.45 1.70 10.24
CA ASP A 75 -9.03 2.21 9.00
C ASP A 75 -8.31 1.66 7.78
N ALA A 76 -6.98 1.63 7.84
CA ALA A 76 -6.15 1.05 6.79
C ALA A 76 -6.49 -0.42 6.57
N LEU A 77 -6.52 -1.22 7.64
CA LEU A 77 -6.83 -2.65 7.58
C LEU A 77 -8.23 -2.89 7.00
N ARG A 78 -9.23 -2.10 7.40
CA ARG A 78 -10.60 -2.21 6.89
C ARG A 78 -10.65 -2.04 5.37
N VAL A 79 -10.04 -0.98 4.82
CA VAL A 79 -10.09 -0.73 3.38
C VAL A 79 -9.21 -1.68 2.58
N PHE A 80 -8.09 -2.16 3.14
CA PHE A 80 -7.28 -3.19 2.48
C PHE A 80 -8.00 -4.55 2.45
N ALA A 81 -8.66 -4.95 3.54
CA ALA A 81 -9.46 -6.17 3.60
C ALA A 81 -10.57 -6.14 2.54
N GLU A 82 -11.33 -5.04 2.48
CA GLU A 82 -12.35 -4.82 1.45
C GLU A 82 -11.75 -4.88 0.02
N CYS A 83 -10.53 -4.36 -0.17
CA CYS A 83 -9.87 -4.46 -1.47
C CYS A 83 -9.53 -5.91 -1.82
N VAL A 84 -8.91 -6.66 -0.90
CA VAL A 84 -8.53 -8.06 -1.08
C VAL A 84 -9.73 -8.94 -1.44
N GLU A 85 -10.87 -8.73 -0.78
CA GLU A 85 -12.11 -9.46 -1.07
C GLU A 85 -12.67 -9.18 -2.46
N ARG A 86 -12.51 -7.95 -2.97
CA ARG A 86 -13.06 -7.54 -4.27
C ARG A 86 -12.13 -7.80 -5.44
N LYS A 87 -10.83 -7.64 -5.22
CA LYS A 87 -9.80 -7.77 -6.24
C LYS A 87 -8.46 -8.08 -5.59
N GLU A 88 -7.80 -9.10 -6.11
CA GLU A 88 -6.46 -9.47 -5.68
C GLU A 88 -5.41 -8.46 -6.16
N ILE A 89 -5.36 -7.26 -5.56
CA ILE A 89 -4.27 -6.30 -5.79
C ILE A 89 -3.11 -6.67 -4.84
N PRO A 90 -1.92 -7.03 -5.34
CA PRO A 90 -0.82 -7.50 -4.49
C PRO A 90 -0.48 -6.53 -3.35
N ASP A 91 -0.47 -5.22 -3.63
CA ASP A 91 -0.23 -4.17 -2.64
C ASP A 91 -1.22 -4.22 -1.47
N ALA A 92 -2.47 -4.60 -1.71
CA ALA A 92 -3.47 -4.69 -0.65
C ALA A 92 -3.13 -5.78 0.38
N PHE A 93 -2.62 -6.93 -0.06
CA PHE A 93 -2.21 -8.01 0.86
C PHE A 93 -1.00 -7.61 1.71
N VAL A 94 0.01 -7.00 1.08
CA VAL A 94 1.22 -6.53 1.79
C VAL A 94 0.84 -5.53 2.89
N ASN A 95 0.05 -4.52 2.52
CA ASN A 95 -0.31 -3.45 3.44
C ASN A 95 -1.40 -3.86 4.45
N ALA A 96 -2.30 -4.79 4.12
CA ALA A 96 -3.23 -5.38 5.09
C ALA A 96 -2.45 -6.10 6.20
N GLY A 97 -1.49 -6.95 5.83
CA GLY A 97 -0.67 -7.64 6.83
C GLY A 97 0.22 -6.68 7.64
N TYR A 98 0.76 -5.63 7.01
CA TYR A 98 1.48 -4.57 7.71
C TYR A 98 0.60 -3.85 8.74
N ALA A 99 -0.61 -3.43 8.35
CA ALA A 99 -1.55 -2.77 9.25
C ALA A 99 -1.98 -3.69 10.40
N ALA A 100 -2.26 -4.97 10.12
CA ALA A 100 -2.58 -5.96 11.14
C ALA A 100 -1.42 -6.17 12.12
N ALA A 101 -0.18 -6.25 11.65
CA ALA A 101 1.00 -6.38 12.49
C ALA A 101 1.19 -5.15 13.39
N LYS A 102 1.00 -3.92 12.86
CA LYS A 102 1.03 -2.68 13.65
C LYS A 102 -0.07 -2.59 14.71
N LEU A 103 -1.16 -3.34 14.55
CA LEU A 103 -2.22 -3.50 15.54
C LEU A 103 -1.96 -4.62 16.55
N GLY A 104 -0.79 -5.27 16.50
CA GLY A 104 -0.47 -6.42 17.36
C GLY A 104 -1.15 -7.73 16.92
N ARG A 105 -1.81 -7.76 15.75
CA ARG A 105 -2.59 -8.90 15.26
C ARG A 105 -1.75 -9.81 14.39
N GLY A 106 -0.78 -10.49 15.01
CA GLY A 106 0.19 -11.36 14.31
C GLY A 106 -0.46 -12.42 13.43
N ASP A 107 -1.44 -13.18 13.93
CA ASP A 107 -2.10 -14.24 13.15
C ASP A 107 -2.81 -13.70 11.90
N GLU A 108 -3.44 -12.53 12.03
CA GLU A 108 -4.11 -11.86 10.92
C GLU A 108 -3.08 -11.36 9.88
N ALA A 109 -1.96 -10.80 10.34
CA ALA A 109 -0.85 -10.40 9.47
C ALA A 109 -0.30 -11.59 8.68
N ALA A 110 -0.03 -12.71 9.36
CA ALA A 110 0.43 -13.93 8.73
C ALA A 110 -0.58 -14.50 7.72
N ARG A 111 -1.88 -14.36 7.99
CA ARG A 111 -2.93 -14.76 7.04
C ARG A 111 -2.86 -13.95 5.75
N TYR A 112 -2.83 -12.62 5.82
CA TYR A 112 -2.75 -11.78 4.61
C TYR A 112 -1.46 -12.04 3.82
N TRP A 113 -0.33 -12.14 4.51
CA TRP A 113 0.96 -12.39 3.87
C TRP A 113 1.07 -13.80 3.27
N SER A 114 0.40 -14.81 3.85
CA SER A 114 0.32 -16.16 3.27
C SER A 114 -0.50 -16.21 1.99
N LEU A 115 -1.49 -15.31 1.85
CA LEU A 115 -2.37 -15.21 0.68
C LEU A 115 -1.81 -14.27 -0.40
N TYR A 116 -0.60 -13.74 -0.22
CA TYR A 116 0.02 -12.89 -1.23
C TYR A 116 0.13 -13.63 -2.58
N PRO A 117 -0.39 -13.05 -3.68
CA PRO A 117 -0.52 -13.76 -4.94
C PRO A 117 0.84 -14.07 -5.57
N SER A 118 1.12 -15.34 -5.87
CA SER A 118 2.38 -15.79 -6.48
C SER A 118 2.60 -15.21 -7.89
N TRP A 119 1.52 -14.89 -8.60
CA TRP A 119 1.58 -14.26 -9.91
C TRP A 119 2.05 -12.80 -9.88
N ALA A 120 2.15 -12.16 -8.70
CA ALA A 120 2.61 -10.78 -8.58
C ALA A 120 4.08 -10.57 -9.03
N GLY A 121 4.88 -11.64 -9.01
CA GLY A 121 6.27 -11.63 -9.51
C GLY A 121 7.26 -10.79 -8.66
N GLN A 122 6.84 -10.31 -7.49
CA GLN A 122 7.66 -9.48 -6.62
C GLN A 122 8.51 -10.34 -5.66
N ARG A 123 9.55 -10.98 -6.21
CA ARG A 123 10.37 -11.98 -5.49
C ARG A 123 10.91 -11.52 -4.14
N LYS A 124 11.34 -10.26 -4.01
CA LYS A 124 11.90 -9.75 -2.74
C LYS A 124 10.81 -9.64 -1.68
N VAL A 125 9.64 -9.11 -2.06
CA VAL A 125 8.47 -9.02 -1.19
C VAL A 125 8.00 -10.42 -0.81
N GLU A 126 7.79 -11.31 -1.78
CA GLU A 126 7.31 -12.67 -1.55
C GLU A 126 8.23 -13.45 -0.57
N SER A 127 9.55 -13.34 -0.75
CA SER A 127 10.52 -13.97 0.15
C SER A 127 10.41 -13.44 1.57
N ALA A 128 10.32 -12.11 1.75
CA ALA A 128 10.19 -11.50 3.07
C ALA A 128 8.87 -11.89 3.74
N LEU A 129 7.75 -11.89 3.00
CA LEU A 129 6.44 -12.27 3.52
C LEU A 129 6.43 -13.72 4.02
N LYS A 130 6.99 -14.66 3.24
CA LYS A 130 7.07 -16.07 3.65
C LYS A 130 7.89 -16.27 4.91
N GLU A 131 9.01 -15.55 5.04
CA GLU A 131 9.83 -15.60 6.26
C GLU A 131 9.08 -15.04 7.46
N GLN A 132 8.41 -13.89 7.32
CA GLN A 132 7.63 -13.31 8.43
C GLN A 132 6.47 -14.21 8.85
N VAL A 133 5.78 -14.85 7.90
CA VAL A 133 4.73 -15.84 8.20
C VAL A 133 5.28 -17.01 9.03
N ARG A 134 6.46 -17.53 8.67
CA ARG A 134 7.12 -18.61 9.40
C ARG A 134 7.47 -18.17 10.83
N LEU A 135 8.05 -16.99 10.99
CA LEU A 135 8.43 -16.46 12.30
C LEU A 135 7.20 -16.24 13.20
N ILE A 136 6.13 -15.63 12.68
CA ILE A 136 4.85 -15.44 13.41
C ILE A 136 4.31 -16.76 13.91
N ARG A 137 4.21 -17.76 13.04
CA ARG A 137 3.67 -19.08 13.41
C ARG A 137 4.54 -19.85 14.40
N ALA A 138 5.84 -19.55 14.46
CA ALA A 138 6.74 -20.12 15.45
C ALA A 138 6.63 -19.44 16.83
N GLY A 139 5.74 -18.45 17.00
CA GLY A 139 5.59 -17.67 18.23
C GLY A 139 6.73 -16.66 18.45
N GLY A 140 7.49 -16.36 17.39
CA GLY A 140 8.80 -15.72 17.49
C GLY A 140 8.96 -14.23 17.11
N PRO A 141 8.03 -13.48 16.49
CA PRO A 141 8.40 -12.17 16.02
C PRO A 141 8.01 -11.07 17.01
N ASP A 142 8.97 -10.17 17.16
CA ASP A 142 8.67 -8.76 17.29
C ASP A 142 7.93 -8.30 16.00
N LEU A 143 6.65 -7.94 16.13
CA LEU A 143 5.82 -7.51 15.00
C LEU A 143 6.31 -6.18 14.40
N ASP A 144 7.04 -5.36 15.16
CA ASP A 144 7.67 -4.15 14.61
C ASP A 144 8.86 -4.51 13.72
N ALA A 145 9.69 -5.47 14.13
CA ALA A 145 10.75 -6.00 13.28
C ALA A 145 10.20 -6.65 12.00
N ALA A 146 9.07 -7.36 12.09
CA ALA A 146 8.39 -7.91 10.92
C ALA A 146 7.93 -6.80 9.96
N CYS A 147 7.34 -5.73 10.49
CA CYS A 147 6.94 -4.56 9.70
C CYS A 147 8.15 -3.91 8.99
N GLU A 148 9.27 -3.74 9.70
CA GLU A 148 10.50 -3.19 9.14
C GLU A 148 11.04 -4.05 8.00
N ALA A 149 11.14 -5.37 8.22
CA ALA A 149 11.62 -6.31 7.21
C ALA A 149 10.77 -6.26 5.92
N VAL A 150 9.44 -6.21 6.07
CA VAL A 150 8.52 -6.07 4.93
C VAL A 150 8.70 -4.72 4.23
N ALA A 151 8.84 -3.62 4.98
CA ALA A 151 9.07 -2.29 4.40
C ALA A 151 10.38 -2.21 3.60
N VAL A 152 11.46 -2.80 4.12
CA VAL A 152 12.75 -2.91 3.42
C VAL A 152 12.61 -3.74 2.14
N ALA A 153 11.90 -4.87 2.21
CA ALA A 153 11.69 -5.72 1.04
C ALA A 153 10.91 -5.01 -0.07
N VAL A 154 9.87 -4.24 0.29
CA VAL A 154 9.11 -3.40 -0.64
C VAL A 154 10.00 -2.33 -1.27
N PHE A 155 10.79 -1.62 -0.47
CA PHE A 155 11.72 -0.60 -0.98
C PHE A 155 12.74 -1.17 -1.97
N GLU A 156 13.32 -2.31 -1.64
CA GLU A 156 14.28 -2.99 -2.52
C GLU A 156 13.63 -3.56 -3.78
N GLN A 157 12.37 -4.01 -3.70
CA GLN A 157 11.59 -4.41 -4.87
C GLN A 157 11.28 -3.22 -5.77
N ASP A 158 10.89 -2.08 -5.21
CA ASP A 158 10.59 -0.86 -5.96
C ASP A 158 11.81 -0.35 -6.73
N LYS A 159 13.02 -0.44 -6.14
CA LYS A 159 14.27 -0.12 -6.83
C LYS A 159 14.53 -1.03 -8.04
N VAL A 160 14.25 -2.33 -7.92
CA VAL A 160 14.34 -3.27 -9.04
C VAL A 160 13.33 -2.90 -10.13
N ASN A 161 12.07 -2.66 -9.75
CA ASN A 161 11.01 -2.29 -10.68
C ASN A 161 11.34 -0.99 -11.43
N ALA A 162 11.89 0.02 -10.73
CA ALA A 162 12.30 1.28 -11.32
C ALA A 162 13.45 1.11 -12.32
N ARG A 163 14.45 0.29 -12.00
CA ARG A 163 15.55 -0.05 -12.91
C ARG A 163 15.04 -0.74 -14.17
N ASP A 164 14.11 -1.69 -14.01
CA ASP A 164 13.52 -2.42 -15.12
C ASP A 164 12.67 -1.52 -16.02
N ARG A 165 11.91 -0.58 -15.43
CA ARG A 165 11.17 0.43 -16.19
C ARG A 165 12.10 1.31 -17.01
N ASN A 166 13.16 1.86 -16.39
CA ASN A 166 14.14 2.68 -17.09
C ASN A 166 14.82 1.90 -18.23
N PHE A 167 15.08 0.60 -18.03
CA PHE A 167 15.62 -0.28 -19.07
C PHE A 167 14.65 -0.51 -20.24
N ARG A 168 13.35 -0.72 -19.95
CA ARG A 168 12.29 -0.87 -20.96
C ARG A 168 12.08 0.41 -21.76
N GLU A 169 12.05 1.57 -21.09
CA GLU A 169 11.94 2.89 -21.72
C GLU A 169 13.17 3.22 -22.56
N ALA A 170 14.37 2.76 -22.16
CA ALA A 170 15.62 2.90 -22.91
C ALA A 170 15.79 1.93 -24.11
N GLY A 171 14.74 1.19 -24.51
CA GLY A 171 14.67 0.57 -25.84
C GLY A 171 15.20 -0.86 -25.99
N ARG A 172 15.47 -1.61 -24.92
CA ARG A 172 15.78 -3.05 -25.02
C ARG A 172 14.58 -3.90 -24.56
N ARG A 173 13.63 -4.13 -25.46
CA ARG A 173 12.51 -5.06 -25.21
C ARG A 173 13.02 -6.50 -25.29
N THR A 174 13.39 -7.11 -24.17
CA THR A 174 13.38 -8.58 -24.09
C THR A 174 11.93 -9.06 -23.91
N SER A 175 11.60 -10.16 -24.56
CA SER A 175 10.22 -10.66 -24.73
C SER A 175 9.57 -11.24 -23.46
N GLU A 176 10.24 -11.21 -22.30
CA GLU A 176 9.85 -12.03 -21.15
C GLU A 176 8.93 -11.39 -20.13
N PHE A 177 8.58 -10.11 -20.24
CA PHE A 177 7.66 -9.49 -19.26
C PHE A 177 6.61 -8.60 -19.93
N ARG A 178 5.65 -9.24 -20.59
CA ARG A 178 4.32 -8.67 -20.86
C ARG A 178 3.36 -9.03 -19.73
N GLN A 179 3.42 -8.35 -18.60
CA GLN A 179 2.21 -8.14 -17.81
C GLN A 179 2.25 -6.69 -17.34
N GLY A 180 1.41 -5.88 -18.00
CA GLY A 180 1.18 -4.50 -17.65
C GLY A 180 0.34 -4.43 -16.37
N TYR A 181 0.69 -3.48 -15.53
CA TYR A 181 -0.20 -2.92 -14.51
C TYR A 181 -0.98 -1.75 -15.12
#